data_AF-A0AAI8VI52-F1
#
_entry.id   AF-A0AAI8VI52-F1
#
_cell.length_a   1.000
_cell.length_b   1.000
_cell.length_c   1.000
_cell.angle_alpha   90.00
_cell.angle_beta   90.00
_cell.angle_gamma   90.00
#
_symmetry.space_group_name_H-M   'P 1'
#
loop_
_entity.id
_entity.type
_entity.pdbx_description
1 polymer ?
#
loop_
_entity_poly.entity_id
_entity_poly.type
_entity_poly.pdbx_seq_one_letter_code
_entity_poly.pdbx_strand_id
1 'polypeptide(L)'
;MDPSASETAVRARERGNELYRKGLLSQAIRAYTEASQLDPSDPSPLSNLSAACFEAGNYSECIAFAEKAVDCLSEAQGGDPRVQKLRLRMAKAYIHLSSIEPAAKVLSHVQPGGDKDMLQGALKSLADFSAQSIGLGRTTRIISLLGTILSSLSTAKRSMESAKNDKLLSFMFCGVGDARSLFQTVFTLFMSQVKSKQLHFTILDHKPAIIARDLISFLFD
;
A
#
# COMPACT_ATOMS: atom_id res chain seq x y z
N MET A 1 25.66 -29.71 -9.57
CA MET A 1 25.36 -28.39 -10.14
C MET A 1 26.49 -28.02 -11.09
N ASP A 2 26.18 -27.62 -12.31
CA ASP A 2 27.16 -27.06 -13.24
C ASP A 2 27.61 -25.68 -12.70
N PRO A 3 28.90 -25.47 -12.37
CA PRO A 3 29.40 -24.19 -11.86
C PRO A 3 29.10 -23.01 -12.78
N SER A 4 28.99 -23.26 -14.09
CA SER A 4 28.68 -22.23 -15.10
C SER A 4 27.23 -21.71 -14.98
N ALA A 5 26.28 -22.61 -14.70
CA ALA A 5 24.87 -22.24 -14.53
C ALA A 5 24.66 -21.33 -13.31
N SER A 6 25.36 -21.59 -12.20
CA SER A 6 25.30 -20.74 -11.00
C SER A 6 25.88 -19.34 -11.26
N GLU A 7 27.00 -19.23 -11.97
CA GLU A 7 27.60 -17.93 -12.29
C GLU A 7 26.71 -17.09 -13.23
N THR A 8 26.10 -17.73 -14.23
CA THR A 8 25.15 -17.04 -15.13
C THR A 8 23.89 -16.57 -14.40
N ALA A 9 23.36 -17.35 -13.46
CA ALA A 9 22.24 -16.95 -12.60
C ALA A 9 22.59 -15.73 -11.74
N VAL A 10 23.78 -15.71 -11.13
CA VAL A 10 24.26 -14.57 -10.34
C VAL A 10 24.39 -13.32 -11.20
N ARG A 11 24.98 -13.42 -12.39
CA ARG A 11 25.11 -12.29 -13.31
C ARG A 11 23.75 -11.74 -13.75
N ALA A 12 22.79 -12.61 -14.06
CA ALA A 12 21.43 -12.21 -14.40
C ALA A 12 20.75 -11.48 -13.23
N ARG A 13 20.93 -11.96 -12.00
CA ARG A 13 20.42 -11.33 -10.77
C ARG A 13 21.07 -9.96 -10.53
N GLU A 14 22.37 -9.82 -10.71
CA GLU A 14 23.09 -8.55 -10.55
C GLU A 14 22.63 -7.51 -11.58
N ARG A 15 22.49 -7.90 -12.84
CA ARG A 15 21.88 -7.06 -13.89
C ARG A 15 20.47 -6.61 -13.49
N GLY A 16 19.66 -7.52 -12.93
CA GLY A 16 18.35 -7.17 -12.38
C GLY A 16 18.42 -6.13 -11.26
N ASN A 17 19.39 -6.25 -10.33
CA ASN A 17 19.60 -5.28 -9.25
C ASN A 17 19.96 -3.90 -9.78
N GLU A 18 20.80 -3.82 -10.81
CA GLU A 18 21.16 -2.55 -11.45
C GLU A 18 19.96 -1.89 -12.14
N LEU A 19 19.17 -2.67 -12.89
CA LEU A 19 17.96 -2.18 -13.55
C LEU A 19 16.93 -1.72 -12.53
N TYR A 20 16.77 -2.44 -11.42
CA TYR A 20 15.89 -2.08 -10.31
C TYR A 20 16.32 -0.74 -9.69
N ARG A 21 17.62 -0.56 -9.39
CA ARG A 21 18.16 0.70 -8.86
C ARG A 21 17.96 1.89 -9.81
N LYS A 22 17.92 1.64 -11.12
CA LYS A 22 17.61 2.64 -12.16
C LYS A 22 16.11 2.90 -12.34
N GLY A 23 15.23 2.23 -11.59
CA GLY A 23 13.77 2.33 -11.73
C GLY A 23 13.20 1.64 -12.97
N LEU A 24 14.01 0.86 -13.70
CA LEU A 24 13.59 0.14 -14.90
C LEU A 24 12.93 -1.20 -14.53
N LEU A 25 11.80 -1.11 -13.83
CA LEU A 25 11.16 -2.26 -13.16
C LEU A 25 10.81 -3.41 -14.11
N SER A 26 10.23 -3.15 -15.28
CA SER A 26 9.91 -4.21 -16.25
C SER A 26 11.16 -4.94 -16.76
N GLN A 27 12.29 -4.25 -16.91
CA GLN A 27 13.54 -4.87 -17.32
C GLN A 27 14.16 -5.66 -16.16
N ALA A 28 14.08 -5.13 -14.94
CA ALA A 28 14.52 -5.82 -13.74
C ALA A 28 13.75 -7.14 -13.53
N ILE A 29 12.42 -7.11 -13.69
CA ILE A 29 11.58 -8.32 -13.61
C ILE A 29 12.07 -9.38 -14.59
N ARG A 30 12.27 -9.03 -15.88
CA ARG A 30 12.78 -9.97 -16.88
C ARG A 30 14.13 -10.58 -16.48
N ALA A 31 15.07 -9.76 -16.01
CA ALA A 31 16.38 -10.23 -15.59
C ALA A 31 16.33 -11.14 -14.36
N TYR A 32 15.46 -10.84 -13.39
CA TYR A 32 15.27 -11.73 -12.24
C TYR A 32 14.52 -13.01 -12.59
N THR A 33 13.56 -12.97 -13.54
CA THR A 33 12.91 -14.18 -14.05
C THR A 33 13.93 -15.12 -14.69
N GLU A 34 14.82 -14.58 -15.52
CA GLU A 34 15.94 -15.35 -16.10
C GLU A 34 16.81 -15.96 -14.99
N ALA A 35 17.21 -15.17 -13.99
CA ALA A 35 18.00 -15.68 -12.86
C ALA A 35 17.28 -16.81 -12.10
N SER A 36 15.97 -16.70 -11.88
CA SER A 36 15.17 -17.74 -11.20
C SER A 36 15.01 -19.03 -12.01
N GLN A 37 15.11 -18.96 -13.34
CA GLN A 37 15.06 -20.13 -14.20
C GLN A 37 16.41 -20.85 -14.28
N LEU A 38 17.51 -20.07 -14.23
CA LEU A 38 18.88 -20.59 -14.26
C LEU A 38 19.25 -21.30 -12.96
N ASP A 39 18.81 -20.78 -11.82
CA ASP A 39 18.97 -21.43 -10.51
C ASP A 39 17.65 -21.43 -9.72
N PRO A 40 16.81 -22.47 -9.87
CA PRO A 40 15.56 -22.60 -9.13
C PRO A 40 15.72 -22.80 -7.63
N SER A 41 16.94 -23.07 -7.14
CA SER A 41 17.20 -23.31 -5.72
C SER A 41 17.53 -22.04 -4.94
N ASP A 42 17.95 -20.96 -5.63
CA ASP A 42 18.22 -19.67 -5.01
C ASP A 42 16.90 -18.89 -4.78
N PRO A 43 16.52 -18.59 -3.52
CA PRO A 43 15.34 -17.76 -3.24
C PRO A 43 15.55 -16.28 -3.57
N SER A 44 16.78 -15.83 -3.81
CA SER A 44 17.12 -14.41 -3.96
C SER A 44 16.45 -13.76 -5.19
N PRO A 45 16.48 -14.36 -6.41
CA PRO A 45 15.73 -13.86 -7.56
C PRO A 45 14.22 -13.77 -7.30
N LEU A 46 13.62 -14.74 -6.61
CA LEU A 46 12.19 -14.74 -6.27
C LEU A 46 11.84 -13.60 -5.28
N SER A 47 12.68 -13.41 -4.27
CA SER A 47 12.55 -12.28 -3.34
C SER A 47 12.67 -10.93 -4.05
N ASN A 48 13.59 -10.81 -5.00
CA ASN A 48 13.78 -9.60 -5.81
C ASN A 48 12.62 -9.38 -6.80
N LEU A 49 12.08 -10.44 -7.41
CA LEU A 49 10.87 -10.38 -8.24
C LEU A 49 9.69 -9.83 -7.43
N SER A 50 9.48 -10.33 -6.21
CA SER A 50 8.39 -9.83 -5.38
C SER A 50 8.54 -8.33 -5.07
N ALA A 51 9.78 -7.85 -4.84
CA ALA A 51 10.05 -6.43 -4.65
C ALA A 51 9.76 -5.61 -5.92
N ALA A 52 10.25 -6.05 -7.08
CA ALA A 52 10.04 -5.38 -8.35
C ALA A 52 8.56 -5.33 -8.75
N CYS A 53 7.82 -6.41 -8.52
CA CYS A 53 6.38 -6.44 -8.76
C CYS A 53 5.62 -5.51 -7.81
N PHE A 54 6.02 -5.45 -6.54
CA PHE A 54 5.41 -4.53 -5.57
C PHE A 54 5.58 -3.07 -5.99
N GLU A 55 6.80 -2.65 -6.33
CA GLU A 55 7.09 -1.29 -6.80
C GLU A 55 6.38 -0.96 -8.12
N ALA A 56 6.15 -1.98 -8.97
CA ALA A 56 5.40 -1.81 -10.22
C ALA A 56 3.87 -1.76 -10.02
N GLY A 57 3.37 -1.98 -8.80
CA GLY A 57 1.93 -2.08 -8.50
C GLY A 57 1.29 -3.43 -8.83
N ASN A 58 2.09 -4.42 -9.26
CA ASN A 58 1.63 -5.78 -9.57
C ASN A 58 1.53 -6.61 -8.28
N TYR A 59 0.58 -6.27 -7.41
CA TYR A 59 0.50 -6.85 -6.06
C TYR A 59 0.23 -8.36 -6.04
N SER A 60 -0.58 -8.88 -6.97
CA SER A 60 -0.86 -10.32 -7.06
C SER A 60 0.39 -11.13 -7.43
N GLU A 61 1.19 -10.66 -8.39
CA GLU A 61 2.46 -11.29 -8.75
C GLU A 61 3.49 -11.17 -7.63
N CYS A 62 3.53 -10.01 -6.94
CA CYS A 62 4.35 -9.82 -5.76
C CYS A 62 4.10 -10.92 -4.71
N ILE A 63 2.83 -11.20 -4.41
CA ILE A 63 2.43 -12.24 -3.44
C ILE A 63 2.92 -13.61 -3.92
N ALA A 64 2.63 -13.98 -5.17
CA ALA A 64 2.99 -15.29 -5.72
C ALA A 64 4.51 -15.53 -5.70
N PHE A 65 5.32 -14.54 -6.06
CA PHE A 65 6.78 -14.68 -6.01
C PHE A 65 7.32 -14.68 -4.57
N ALA A 66 6.70 -13.92 -3.66
CA ALA A 66 7.09 -13.94 -2.25
C ALA A 66 6.79 -15.30 -1.60
N GLU A 67 5.65 -15.91 -1.89
CA GLU A 67 5.29 -17.26 -1.42
C GLU A 67 6.31 -18.30 -1.90
N LYS A 68 6.62 -18.32 -3.20
CA LYS A 68 7.67 -19.20 -3.74
C LYS A 68 9.03 -18.98 -3.08
N ALA A 69 9.40 -17.72 -2.82
CA ALA A 69 10.65 -17.40 -2.13
C ALA A 69 10.66 -17.93 -0.68
N VAL A 70 9.52 -17.89 0.01
CA VAL A 70 9.36 -18.48 1.35
C VAL A 70 9.45 -20.00 1.28
N ASP A 71 8.82 -20.65 0.30
CA ASP A 71 8.87 -22.12 0.15
C ASP A 71 10.30 -22.63 -0.10
N CYS A 72 11.12 -21.87 -0.83
CA CYS A 72 12.55 -22.17 -1.02
C CYS A 72 13.39 -21.97 0.26
N LEU A 73 12.97 -21.08 1.15
CA LEU A 73 13.63 -20.82 2.43
C LEU A 73 13.14 -21.83 3.46
N SER A 74 13.85 -22.97 3.58
CA SER A 74 13.49 -24.07 4.49
C SER A 74 13.06 -23.55 5.88
N GLU A 75 11.81 -23.84 6.25
CA GLU A 75 11.26 -23.44 7.54
C GLU A 75 11.88 -24.29 8.65
N ALA A 76 12.86 -23.74 9.36
CA ALA A 76 13.22 -24.29 10.67
C ALA A 76 12.38 -23.62 11.75
N GLN A 77 12.35 -22.29 11.80
CA GLN A 77 11.60 -21.50 12.78
C GLN A 77 11.36 -20.12 12.16
N GLY A 78 10.18 -19.53 12.33
CA GLY A 78 9.79 -18.23 11.75
C GLY A 78 10.61 -17.01 12.22
N GLY A 79 11.90 -17.16 12.44
CA GLY A 79 12.87 -16.12 12.78
C GLY A 79 13.80 -15.71 11.63
N ASP A 80 13.82 -16.38 10.46
CA ASP A 80 14.66 -15.91 9.34
C ASP A 80 14.24 -14.49 8.93
N PRO A 81 15.13 -13.48 9.05
CA PRO A 81 14.81 -12.10 8.69
C PRO A 81 14.35 -11.94 7.24
N ARG A 82 14.80 -12.81 6.32
CA ARG A 82 14.40 -12.81 4.92
C ARG A 82 12.93 -13.20 4.76
N VAL A 83 12.50 -14.25 5.45
CA VAL A 83 11.09 -14.68 5.48
C VAL A 83 10.21 -13.61 6.11
N GLN A 84 10.67 -12.99 7.20
CA GLN A 84 9.97 -11.87 7.85
C GLN A 84 9.76 -10.70 6.88
N LYS A 85 10.80 -10.31 6.13
CA LYS A 85 10.71 -9.26 5.10
C LYS A 85 9.75 -9.62 3.98
N LEU A 86 9.73 -10.87 3.52
CA LEU A 86 8.81 -11.35 2.49
C LEU A 86 7.36 -11.29 2.98
N ARG A 87 7.08 -11.77 4.19
CA ARG A 87 5.75 -11.70 4.81
C ARG A 87 5.26 -10.28 5.00
N LEU A 88 6.13 -9.36 5.44
CA LEU A 88 5.79 -7.92 5.52
C LEU A 88 5.42 -7.35 4.15
N ARG A 89 6.13 -7.73 3.08
CA ARG A 89 5.81 -7.30 1.72
C ARG A 89 4.48 -7.89 1.23
N MET A 90 4.23 -9.17 1.49
CA MET A 90 2.94 -9.81 1.19
C MET A 90 1.78 -9.13 1.92
N ALA A 91 1.93 -8.83 3.22
CA ALA A 91 0.92 -8.12 3.99
C ALA A 91 0.61 -6.74 3.40
N LYS A 92 1.65 -5.97 3.01
CA LYS A 92 1.48 -4.70 2.29
C LYS A 92 0.71 -4.89 0.98
N ALA A 93 1.08 -5.89 0.18
CA ALA A 93 0.42 -6.20 -1.09
C ALA A 93 -1.05 -6.58 -0.89
N TYR A 94 -1.37 -7.42 0.09
CA TYR A 94 -2.75 -7.78 0.43
C TYR A 94 -3.57 -6.57 0.88
N ILE A 95 -2.99 -5.65 1.67
CA ILE A 95 -3.64 -4.39 2.06
C ILE A 95 -3.94 -3.53 0.83
N HIS A 96 -3.01 -3.40 -0.13
CA HIS A 96 -3.26 -2.67 -1.38
C HIS A 96 -4.39 -3.30 -2.21
N LEU A 97 -4.53 -4.63 -2.15
CA LEU A 97 -5.63 -5.37 -2.76
C LEU A 97 -6.92 -5.40 -1.92
N SER A 98 -6.96 -4.66 -0.80
CA SER A 98 -8.07 -4.65 0.17
C SER A 98 -8.44 -6.05 0.70
N SER A 99 -7.50 -6.99 0.66
CA SER A 99 -7.70 -8.38 1.10
C SER A 99 -7.35 -8.49 2.59
N ILE A 100 -8.35 -8.27 3.45
CA ILE A 100 -8.16 -8.10 4.89
C ILE A 100 -7.75 -9.40 5.56
N GLU A 101 -8.49 -10.48 5.33
CA GLU A 101 -8.28 -11.77 5.99
C GLU A 101 -6.92 -12.38 5.60
N PRO A 102 -6.49 -12.39 4.33
CA PRO A 102 -5.16 -12.84 3.96
C PRO A 102 -4.04 -12.00 4.57
N ALA A 103 -4.20 -10.66 4.62
CA ALA A 103 -3.21 -9.78 5.26
C ALA A 103 -3.07 -10.10 6.75
N ALA A 104 -4.19 -10.28 7.47
CA ALA A 104 -4.19 -10.65 8.89
C ALA A 104 -3.45 -11.98 9.12
N LYS A 105 -3.74 -12.98 8.28
CA LYS A 105 -3.12 -14.31 8.35
C LYS A 105 -1.62 -14.25 8.12
N VAL A 106 -1.14 -13.46 7.16
CA VAL A 106 0.31 -13.31 6.95
C VAL A 106 0.98 -12.63 8.14
N LEU A 107 0.38 -11.56 8.67
CA LEU A 107 0.93 -10.81 9.81
C LEU A 107 0.98 -11.63 11.11
N SER A 108 0.14 -12.65 11.29
CA SER A 108 0.23 -13.53 12.47
C SER A 108 1.53 -14.33 12.51
N HIS A 109 2.18 -14.55 11.37
CA HIS A 109 3.46 -15.26 11.23
C HIS A 109 4.67 -14.32 11.19
N VAL A 110 4.44 -13.02 11.38
CA VAL A 110 5.49 -11.99 11.47
C VAL A 110 5.82 -11.74 12.95
N GLN A 111 7.10 -11.61 13.29
CA GLN A 111 7.51 -11.29 14.65
C GLN A 111 7.04 -9.88 15.06
N PRO A 112 6.77 -9.63 16.36
CA PRO A 112 6.44 -8.29 16.84
C PRO A 112 7.50 -7.25 16.45
N GLY A 113 7.06 -6.05 16.09
CA GLY A 113 7.94 -4.95 15.69
C GLY A 113 7.18 -3.82 15.02
N GLY A 114 7.80 -2.64 14.93
CA GLY A 114 7.13 -1.42 14.46
C GLY A 114 6.48 -1.55 13.08
N ASP A 115 7.09 -2.29 12.16
CA ASP A 115 6.52 -2.56 10.83
C ASP A 115 5.23 -3.39 10.92
N LYS A 116 5.19 -4.42 11.77
CA LYS A 116 4.00 -5.24 11.97
C LYS A 116 2.89 -4.41 12.62
N ASP A 117 3.20 -3.64 13.64
CA ASP A 117 2.23 -2.82 14.38
C ASP A 117 1.60 -1.76 13.46
N MET A 118 2.42 -1.12 12.62
CA MET A 118 1.95 -0.17 11.62
C MET A 118 0.98 -0.83 10.63
N LEU A 119 1.32 -2.02 10.11
CA LEU A 119 0.46 -2.73 9.16
C LEU A 119 -0.82 -3.26 9.81
N GLN A 120 -0.78 -3.69 11.07
CA GLN A 120 -1.97 -4.06 11.84
C GLN A 120 -2.89 -2.86 12.06
N GLY A 121 -2.33 -1.68 12.35
CA GLY A 121 -3.11 -0.44 12.43
C GLY A 121 -3.78 -0.08 11.10
N ALA A 122 -3.06 -0.20 9.99
CA ALA A 122 -3.60 0.03 8.65
C ALA A 122 -4.72 -0.97 8.33
N LEU A 123 -4.51 -2.25 8.65
CA LEU A 123 -5.48 -3.31 8.42
C LEU A 123 -6.75 -3.13 9.26
N LYS A 124 -6.61 -2.78 10.55
CA LYS A 124 -7.75 -2.47 11.42
C LYS A 124 -8.56 -1.31 10.88
N SER A 125 -7.88 -0.24 10.45
CA SER A 125 -8.57 0.93 9.88
C SER A 125 -9.31 0.59 8.58
N LEU A 126 -8.73 -0.28 7.75
CA LEU A 126 -9.38 -0.80 6.55
C LEU A 126 -10.61 -1.66 6.90
N ALA A 127 -10.50 -2.51 7.93
CA ALA A 127 -11.61 -3.33 8.41
C ALA A 127 -12.74 -2.49 9.01
N ASP A 128 -12.43 -1.54 9.90
CA ASP A 128 -13.38 -0.60 10.48
C ASP A 128 -14.11 0.19 9.38
N PHE A 129 -13.37 0.59 8.33
CA PHE A 129 -13.94 1.25 7.16
C PHE A 129 -14.89 0.32 6.39
N SER A 130 -14.46 -0.92 6.12
CA SER A 130 -15.30 -1.90 5.42
C SER A 130 -16.61 -2.17 6.16
N ALA A 131 -16.56 -2.28 7.49
CA ALA A 131 -17.72 -2.49 8.35
C ALA A 131 -18.69 -1.29 8.35
N GLN A 132 -18.16 -0.06 8.28
CA GLN A 132 -18.96 1.16 8.15
C GLN A 132 -19.59 1.30 6.75
N SER A 133 -18.91 0.80 5.70
CA SER A 133 -19.39 0.85 4.31
C SER A 133 -20.55 -0.11 4.02
N ILE A 134 -20.81 -1.10 4.89
CA ILE A 134 -21.99 -1.97 4.81
C ILE A 134 -23.30 -1.16 4.98
N GLY A 135 -23.23 0.10 5.44
CA GLY A 135 -24.34 1.07 5.44
C GLY A 135 -24.40 2.06 4.26
N LEU A 136 -23.38 2.12 3.39
CA LEU A 136 -23.33 3.03 2.22
C LEU A 136 -22.87 2.25 0.98
N GLY A 137 -23.81 1.53 0.36
CA GLY A 137 -23.56 0.54 -0.71
C GLY A 137 -23.01 1.03 -2.06
N ARG A 138 -22.28 2.15 -2.15
CA ARG A 138 -21.80 2.70 -3.44
C ARG A 138 -20.40 3.35 -3.45
N THR A 139 -19.77 3.60 -2.30
CA THR A 139 -18.52 4.40 -2.21
C THR A 139 -17.22 3.61 -2.43
N THR A 140 -17.30 2.28 -2.56
CA THR A 140 -16.14 1.37 -2.51
C THR A 140 -15.17 1.51 -3.69
N ARG A 141 -15.59 2.09 -4.83
CA ARG A 141 -14.72 2.28 -6.01
C ARG A 141 -13.70 3.41 -5.88
N ILE A 142 -13.91 4.39 -5.00
CA ILE A 142 -13.04 5.58 -4.88
C ILE A 142 -11.75 5.25 -4.11
N ILE A 143 -11.72 4.17 -3.34
CA ILE A 143 -10.69 3.91 -2.32
C ILE A 143 -9.49 3.15 -2.86
N SER A 144 -9.63 2.36 -3.94
CA SER A 144 -8.47 1.72 -4.59
C SER A 144 -7.47 2.76 -5.13
N LEU A 145 -7.91 4.01 -5.35
CA LEU A 145 -7.07 5.14 -5.76
C LEU A 145 -6.33 5.82 -4.60
N LEU A 146 -6.67 5.54 -3.33
CA LEU A 146 -6.28 6.36 -2.17
C LEU A 146 -5.42 5.64 -1.12
N GLY A 147 -4.82 4.49 -1.48
CA GLY A 147 -4.07 3.57 -0.60
C GLY A 147 -2.86 4.13 0.19
N THR A 148 -2.63 5.45 0.21
CA THR A 148 -1.51 6.09 0.93
C THR A 148 -1.95 7.04 2.06
N ILE A 149 -3.26 7.19 2.33
CA ILE A 149 -3.77 8.35 3.09
C ILE A 149 -3.96 8.11 4.61
N LEU A 150 -3.79 6.89 5.11
CA LEU A 150 -4.12 6.56 6.50
C LEU A 150 -3.19 7.15 7.59
N SER A 151 -1.94 7.50 7.28
CA SER A 151 -1.06 8.10 8.30
C SER A 151 -1.49 9.51 8.71
N SER A 152 -2.10 10.26 7.79
CA SER A 152 -2.59 11.62 8.00
C SER A 152 -3.96 11.69 8.70
N LEU A 153 -4.66 10.56 8.86
CA LEU A 153 -5.98 10.49 9.50
C LEU A 153 -5.91 10.87 10.99
N SER A 154 -4.80 10.55 11.65
CA SER A 154 -4.61 10.80 13.08
C SER A 154 -4.48 12.28 13.44
N THR A 155 -3.81 13.07 12.60
CA THR A 155 -3.63 14.52 12.79
C THR A 155 -4.93 15.27 12.51
N ALA A 156 -5.61 14.94 11.40
CA ALA A 156 -6.89 15.54 11.05
C ALA A 156 -7.95 15.30 12.13
N LYS A 157 -8.03 14.06 12.65
CA LYS A 157 -8.98 13.71 13.71
C LYS A 157 -8.78 14.52 15.00
N ARG A 158 -7.54 14.75 15.44
CA ARG A 158 -7.27 15.55 16.65
C ARG A 158 -7.68 17.02 16.50
N SER A 159 -7.36 17.63 15.36
CA SER A 159 -7.77 19.00 15.07
C SER A 159 -9.30 19.13 14.97
N MET A 160 -9.97 18.11 14.43
CA MET A 160 -11.44 18.08 14.32
C MET A 160 -12.14 17.82 15.67
N GLU A 161 -11.57 17.01 16.55
CA GLU A 161 -12.08 16.80 17.91
C GLU A 161 -12.05 18.08 18.75
N SER A 162 -11.00 18.90 18.58
CA SER A 162 -10.89 20.20 19.24
C SER A 162 -11.94 21.21 18.77
N ALA A 163 -12.45 21.09 17.54
CA ALA A 163 -13.36 22.06 16.92
C ALA A 163 -14.83 21.60 16.88
N LYS A 164 -15.17 20.53 17.63
CA LYS A 164 -16.46 19.83 17.56
C LYS A 164 -17.69 20.71 17.85
N ASN A 165 -17.52 21.80 18.58
CA ASN A 165 -18.59 22.72 18.97
C ASN A 165 -18.62 24.03 18.17
N ASP A 166 -17.71 24.20 17.21
CA ASP A 166 -17.63 25.44 16.44
C ASP A 166 -18.74 25.53 15.39
N LYS A 167 -19.43 26.67 15.36
CA LYS A 167 -20.52 26.93 14.40
C LYS A 167 -20.03 26.98 12.95
N LEU A 168 -18.79 27.41 12.73
CA LEU A 168 -18.13 27.52 11.44
C LEU A 168 -16.75 26.88 11.53
N LEU A 169 -16.49 25.87 10.70
CA LEU A 169 -15.17 25.28 10.57
C LEU A 169 -14.56 25.73 9.24
N SER A 170 -13.41 26.41 9.31
CA SER A 170 -12.71 26.95 8.13
C SER A 170 -11.40 26.21 7.88
N PHE A 171 -11.19 25.80 6.64
CA PHE A 171 -9.96 25.14 6.19
C PHE A 171 -9.31 25.94 5.07
N MET A 172 -7.99 26.04 5.11
CA MET A 172 -7.19 26.63 4.04
C MET A 172 -6.22 25.57 3.50
N PHE A 173 -6.30 25.32 2.20
CA PHE A 173 -5.41 24.41 1.48
C PHE A 173 -4.58 25.21 0.49
N CYS A 174 -3.26 25.16 0.64
CA CYS A 174 -2.31 25.80 -0.28
C CYS A 174 -1.53 24.72 -1.04
N GLY A 175 -1.36 24.87 -2.35
CA GLY A 175 -0.57 23.93 -3.16
C GLY A 175 -1.26 22.58 -3.39
N VAL A 176 -2.53 22.61 -3.82
CA VAL A 176 -3.35 21.40 -3.98
C VAL A 176 -3.07 20.71 -5.32
N GLY A 177 -1.93 20.02 -5.40
CA GLY A 177 -1.43 19.37 -6.62
C GLY A 177 -2.33 18.25 -7.14
N ASP A 178 -2.54 17.20 -6.33
CA ASP A 178 -3.36 16.01 -6.67
C ASP A 178 -4.65 15.90 -5.81
N ALA A 179 -4.90 16.91 -5.00
CA ALA A 179 -6.03 17.08 -4.09
C ALA A 179 -6.25 15.99 -3.03
N ARG A 180 -5.30 15.09 -2.82
CA ARG A 180 -5.46 14.01 -1.83
C ARG A 180 -5.70 14.51 -0.41
N SER A 181 -4.95 15.53 0.03
CA SER A 181 -5.11 16.11 1.37
C SER A 181 -6.44 16.85 1.53
N LEU A 182 -6.91 17.53 0.49
CA LEU A 182 -8.21 18.20 0.48
C LEU A 182 -9.34 17.16 0.55
N PHE A 183 -9.30 16.16 -0.34
CA PHE A 183 -10.31 15.10 -0.40
C PHE A 183 -10.36 14.31 0.91
N GLN A 184 -9.21 13.99 1.49
CA GLN A 184 -9.12 13.34 2.79
C GLN A 184 -9.86 14.11 3.88
N THR A 185 -9.65 15.42 3.98
CA THR A 185 -10.31 16.24 4.99
C THR A 185 -11.82 16.29 4.77
N VAL A 186 -12.26 16.52 3.53
CA VAL A 186 -13.69 16.53 3.17
C VAL A 186 -14.36 15.19 3.49
N PHE A 187 -13.71 14.09 3.08
CA PHE A 187 -14.20 12.74 3.34
C PHE A 187 -14.25 12.42 4.85
N THR A 188 -13.23 12.83 5.59
CA THR A 188 -13.15 12.62 7.04
C THR A 188 -14.23 13.43 7.77
N LEU A 189 -14.53 14.66 7.33
CA LEU A 189 -15.63 15.47 7.86
C LEU A 189 -16.99 14.80 7.64
N PHE A 190 -17.21 14.27 6.44
CA PHE A 190 -18.42 13.54 6.09
C PHE A 190 -18.59 12.29 6.97
N MET A 191 -17.54 11.46 7.07
CA MET A 191 -17.58 10.23 7.87
C MET A 191 -17.67 10.49 9.38
N SER A 192 -17.05 11.56 9.88
CA SER A 192 -17.02 11.88 11.31
C SER A 192 -18.32 12.53 11.81
N GLN A 193 -19.31 12.76 10.93
CA GLN A 193 -20.58 13.43 11.24
C GLN A 193 -20.38 14.71 12.07
N VAL A 194 -19.36 15.51 11.74
CA VAL A 194 -19.08 16.75 12.48
C VAL A 194 -20.32 17.65 12.38
N LYS A 195 -20.95 17.94 13.52
CA LYS A 195 -22.20 18.71 13.63
C LYS A 195 -22.01 20.22 13.42
N SER A 196 -20.96 20.63 12.70
CA SER A 196 -20.79 22.05 12.38
C SER A 196 -21.89 22.47 11.40
N LYS A 197 -22.49 23.63 11.64
CA LYS A 197 -23.61 24.12 10.80
C LYS A 197 -23.12 24.68 9.47
N GLN A 198 -21.84 25.03 9.37
CA GLN A 198 -21.26 25.65 8.20
C GLN A 198 -19.79 25.25 8.04
N LEU A 199 -19.43 24.79 6.85
CA LEU A 199 -18.06 24.49 6.47
C LEU A 199 -17.60 25.52 5.43
N HIS A 200 -16.39 26.05 5.61
CA HIS A 200 -15.78 26.98 4.67
C HIS A 200 -14.41 26.47 4.22
N PHE A 201 -14.21 26.35 2.92
CA PHE A 201 -12.96 25.87 2.33
C PHE A 201 -12.36 26.97 1.45
N THR A 202 -11.11 27.34 1.73
CA THR A 202 -10.30 28.17 0.84
C THR A 202 -9.23 27.29 0.19
N ILE A 203 -9.22 27.22 -1.13
CA ILE A 203 -8.33 26.35 -1.91
C ILE A 203 -7.49 27.21 -2.85
N LEU A 204 -6.17 27.19 -2.65
CA LEU A 204 -5.19 27.96 -3.42
C LEU A 204 -4.31 27.01 -4.26
N ASP A 205 -3.86 27.49 -5.41
CA ASP A 205 -2.93 26.79 -6.33
C ASP A 205 -3.38 25.37 -6.71
N HIS A 206 -4.65 25.22 -7.08
CA HIS A 206 -5.24 23.93 -7.47
C HIS A 206 -5.27 23.76 -8.99
N LYS A 207 -5.31 22.50 -9.43
CA LYS A 207 -5.59 22.15 -10.83
C LYS A 207 -7.09 21.88 -11.00
N PRO A 208 -7.84 22.64 -11.83
CA PRO A 208 -9.30 22.49 -11.97
C PRO A 208 -9.74 21.07 -12.34
N ALA A 209 -8.99 20.37 -13.20
CA ALA A 209 -9.28 18.99 -13.60
C ALA A 209 -9.27 17.99 -12.44
N ILE A 210 -8.44 18.25 -11.42
CA ILE A 210 -8.31 17.38 -10.24
C ILE A 210 -9.49 17.58 -9.29
N ILE A 211 -9.90 18.83 -9.07
CA ILE A 211 -11.11 19.12 -8.29
C ILE A 211 -12.34 18.56 -9.00
N ALA A 212 -12.46 18.71 -10.32
CA ALA A 212 -13.57 18.17 -11.08
C ALA A 212 -13.66 16.64 -10.98
N ARG A 213 -12.55 15.91 -11.09
CA ARG A 213 -12.47 14.45 -10.88
C ARG A 213 -13.01 14.06 -9.50
N ASP A 214 -12.58 14.79 -8.47
CA ASP A 214 -12.94 14.47 -7.09
C ASP A 214 -14.39 14.86 -6.78
N LEU A 215 -14.91 15.96 -7.34
CA LEU A 215 -16.31 16.37 -7.23
C LEU A 215 -17.27 15.46 -8.00
N ILE A 216 -16.87 14.97 -9.17
CA ILE A 216 -17.62 13.97 -9.94
C ILE A 216 -17.88 12.72 -9.09
N SER A 217 -16.93 12.35 -8.24
CA SER A 217 -17.07 11.22 -7.32
C SER A 217 -18.18 11.42 -6.27
N PHE A 218 -18.66 12.65 -6.07
CA PHE A 218 -19.77 13.01 -5.19
C PHE A 218 -21.08 13.39 -5.92
N LEU A 219 -21.06 13.56 -7.25
CA LEU A 219 -22.22 14.05 -8.03
C LEU A 219 -23.02 12.93 -8.71
N PHE A 220 -22.47 11.72 -8.78
CA PHE A 220 -23.19 10.55 -9.28
C PHE A 220 -23.68 9.69 -8.12
N ASP A 221 -24.90 10.00 -7.66
CA ASP A 221 -25.74 9.18 -6.77
C ASP A 221 -26.51 8.08 -7.54
#